data_AF-A0A914DIV2-F1
#
_entry.id   AF-A0A914DIV2-F1
#
_cell.length_a   1.000
_cell.length_b   1.000
_cell.length_c   1.000
_cell.angle_alpha   90.00
_cell.angle_beta   90.00
_cell.angle_gamma   90.00
#
_symmetry.space_group_name_H-M   'P 1'
#
loop_
_entity.id
_entity.type
_entity.pdbx_description
1 polymer ?
#
loop_
_entity_poly.entity_id
_entity_poly.type
_entity_poly.pdbx_seq_one_letter_code
_entity_poly.pdbx_strand_id
1 'polypeptide(L)'
;MKDMTRKMNNKAIESHPGNPAFDLARIITLCTDAEVRRELETFIFDYYHENLTNFMGAVGKHPDFKVEQFITAYNYAMINQAIMLPALLTFFSSNHEVSEEIQEARNAKLVLRSKLGLEDAVKKLEAMHPDWIPTTGA
;
A
#
# COMPACT_ATOMS: atom_id res chain seq x y z
N MET A 1 14.72 28.62 11.51
CA MET A 1 14.47 28.66 10.05
C MET A 1 14.59 27.28 9.39
N LYS A 2 15.67 26.51 9.59
CA LYS A 2 15.83 25.15 9.03
C LYS A 2 14.72 24.16 9.44
N ASP A 3 14.22 24.24 10.67
CA ASP A 3 13.08 23.41 11.14
C ASP A 3 11.74 23.76 10.50
N MET A 4 11.57 25.01 10.08
CA MET A 4 10.34 25.47 9.42
C MET A 4 10.33 25.02 7.96
N THR A 5 11.48 25.07 7.29
CA THR A 5 11.69 24.49 5.95
C THR A 5 11.52 22.97 5.96
N ARG A 6 11.96 22.28 7.02
CA ARG A 6 11.74 20.83 7.20
C ARG A 6 10.26 20.50 7.40
N LYS A 7 9.52 21.30 8.18
CA LYS A 7 8.06 21.14 8.36
C LYS A 7 7.25 21.48 7.10
N MET A 8 7.72 22.38 6.25
CA MET A 8 7.07 22.70 4.97
C MET A 8 7.28 21.61 3.91
N ASN A 9 8.43 20.91 3.93
CA ASN A 9 8.68 19.80 3.01
C ASN A 9 8.03 18.46 3.44
N ASN A 10 7.57 18.34 4.70
CA ASN A 10 6.98 17.11 5.24
C ASN A 10 5.46 17.15 5.43
N LYS A 11 4.77 18.19 4.96
CA LYS A 11 3.36 18.42 5.31
C LYS A 11 2.34 17.57 4.53
N ALA A 12 2.78 16.60 3.73
CA ALA A 12 1.92 15.90 2.76
C ALA A 12 1.97 14.37 2.86
N ILE A 13 2.28 13.80 4.03
CA ILE A 13 2.29 12.34 4.23
C ILE A 13 1.52 11.96 5.49
N GLU A 14 0.42 12.64 5.75
CA GLU A 14 -0.51 12.25 6.80
C GLU A 14 -1.72 11.56 6.14
N SER A 15 -2.11 10.41 6.69
CA SER A 15 -3.31 9.65 6.33
C SER A 15 -4.56 10.50 6.59
N HIS A 16 -4.86 11.43 5.70
CA HIS A 16 -6.03 12.29 5.73
C HIS A 16 -7.23 11.59 5.07
N PRO A 17 -8.47 11.75 5.57
CA PRO A 17 -9.67 11.36 4.83
C PRO A 17 -9.65 11.93 3.41
N GLY A 18 -9.73 11.08 2.39
CA GLY A 18 -9.63 11.50 0.99
C GLY A 18 -8.20 11.52 0.43
N ASN A 19 -7.22 10.89 1.07
CA ASN A 19 -5.94 10.58 0.42
C ASN A 19 -6.11 9.41 -0.56
N PRO A 20 -6.08 9.65 -1.88
CA PRO A 20 -6.33 8.60 -2.86
C PRO A 20 -5.27 7.49 -2.85
N ALA A 21 -4.04 7.79 -2.42
CA ALA A 21 -3.00 6.78 -2.31
C ALA A 21 -3.32 5.74 -1.23
N PHE A 22 -4.01 6.17 -0.17
CA PHE A 22 -4.45 5.27 0.89
C PHE A 22 -5.58 4.34 0.44
N ASP A 23 -6.57 4.90 -0.26
CA ASP A 23 -7.68 4.11 -0.82
C ASP A 23 -7.16 3.10 -1.86
N LEU A 24 -6.24 3.53 -2.73
CA LEU A 24 -5.61 2.65 -3.70
C LEU A 24 -4.77 1.56 -3.02
N ALA A 25 -3.95 1.93 -2.02
CA ALA A 25 -3.17 0.96 -1.25
C ALA A 25 -4.06 -0.08 -0.57
N ARG A 26 -5.21 0.32 -0.03
CA ARG A 26 -6.18 -0.61 0.56
C ARG A 26 -6.74 -1.57 -0.47
N ILE A 27 -7.23 -1.08 -1.61
CA ILE A 27 -7.82 -1.93 -2.64
C ILE A 27 -6.78 -2.91 -3.17
N ILE A 28 -5.58 -2.43 -3.53
CA ILE A 28 -4.54 -3.28 -4.09
C ILE A 28 -4.05 -4.28 -3.04
N THR A 29 -3.77 -3.85 -1.80
CA THR A 29 -3.20 -4.76 -0.79
C THR A 29 -4.18 -5.84 -0.34
N LEU A 30 -5.47 -5.51 -0.19
CA LEU A 30 -6.47 -6.43 0.34
C LEU A 30 -7.09 -7.33 -0.73
N CYS A 31 -7.27 -6.82 -1.95
CA CYS A 31 -8.04 -7.50 -2.99
C CYS A 31 -7.18 -8.20 -4.03
N THR A 32 -5.87 -7.95 -4.10
CA THR A 32 -4.99 -8.63 -5.07
C THR A 32 -4.01 -9.57 -4.38
N ASP A 33 -3.61 -10.60 -5.12
CA ASP A 33 -2.50 -11.46 -4.71
C ASP A 33 -1.18 -10.68 -4.83
N ALA A 34 -0.17 -11.08 -4.04
CA ALA A 34 1.06 -10.30 -3.90
C ALA A 34 1.89 -10.32 -5.18
N GLU A 35 1.88 -11.43 -5.89
CA GLU A 35 2.53 -11.63 -7.18
C GLU A 35 1.98 -10.65 -8.22
N VAL A 36 0.65 -10.59 -8.33
CA VAL A 36 -0.05 -9.66 -9.24
C VAL A 36 0.25 -8.21 -8.87
N ARG A 37 0.28 -7.88 -7.57
CA ARG A 37 0.63 -6.53 -7.11
C ARG A 37 2.05 -6.14 -7.54
N ARG A 38 3.03 -7.02 -7.37
CA ARG A 38 4.43 -6.77 -7.75
C ARG A 38 4.60 -6.51 -9.24
N GLU A 39 3.79 -7.15 -10.08
CA GLU A 39 3.82 -6.96 -11.54
C GLU A 39 3.14 -5.66 -11.98
N LEU A 40 2.05 -5.27 -11.30
CA LEU A 40 1.18 -4.20 -11.78
C LEU A 40 1.34 -2.86 -11.07
N GLU A 41 1.99 -2.79 -9.90
CA GLU A 41 2.04 -1.57 -9.07
C GLU A 41 2.48 -0.33 -9.86
N THR A 42 3.62 -0.43 -10.57
CA THR A 42 4.14 0.70 -11.34
C THR A 42 3.17 1.15 -12.42
N PHE A 43 2.61 0.20 -13.18
CA PHE A 43 1.61 0.49 -14.20
C PHE A 43 0.37 1.17 -13.60
N ILE A 44 -0.10 0.71 -12.44
CA ILE A 44 -1.27 1.28 -11.77
C ILE A 44 -1.00 2.72 -11.34
N PHE A 45 0.20 3.05 -10.85
CA PHE A 45 0.52 4.42 -10.44
C PHE A 45 0.51 5.38 -11.62
N ASP A 46 1.14 4.99 -12.73
CA ASP A 46 1.17 5.81 -13.95
C ASP A 46 -0.24 5.98 -14.51
N TYR A 47 -1.00 4.88 -14.62
CA TYR A 47 -2.38 4.90 -15.08
C TYR A 47 -3.27 5.78 -14.20
N TYR A 48 -3.13 5.68 -12.87
CA TYR A 48 -3.91 6.49 -11.93
C TYR A 48 -3.60 7.98 -12.10
N HIS A 49 -2.31 8.35 -12.13
CA HIS A 49 -1.88 9.73 -12.23
C HIS A 49 -2.27 10.36 -13.58
N GLU A 50 -2.10 9.63 -14.69
CA GLU A 50 -2.50 10.08 -16.03
C GLU A 50 -4.01 10.32 -16.11
N ASN A 51 -4.83 9.34 -15.68
CA ASN A 51 -6.27 9.48 -15.71
C ASN A 51 -6.75 10.63 -14.82
N LEU A 52 -6.21 10.75 -13.60
CA LEU A 52 -6.55 11.86 -12.71
C LEU A 52 -6.19 13.21 -13.36
N THR A 53 -5.02 13.31 -13.98
CA THR A 53 -4.59 14.52 -14.69
C THR A 53 -5.55 14.87 -15.83
N ASN A 54 -5.97 13.88 -16.62
CA ASN A 54 -6.90 14.08 -17.72
C ASN A 54 -8.29 14.50 -17.23
N PHE A 55 -8.82 13.85 -16.19
CA PHE A 55 -10.12 14.20 -15.60
C PHE A 55 -10.13 15.60 -14.98
N MET A 56 -9.07 15.98 -14.28
CA MET A 56 -8.93 17.33 -13.72
C MET A 56 -8.73 18.37 -14.83
N GLY A 57 -7.97 18.02 -15.88
CA GLY A 57 -7.73 18.89 -17.03
C GLY A 57 -9.01 19.28 -17.76
N ALA A 58 -9.99 18.36 -17.83
CA ALA A 58 -11.30 18.63 -18.43
C ALA A 58 -12.09 19.76 -17.73
N VAL A 59 -11.76 20.09 -16.47
CA VAL A 59 -12.34 21.20 -15.70
C VAL A 59 -11.34 22.32 -15.42
N GLY A 60 -10.22 22.36 -16.15
CA GLY A 60 -9.18 23.39 -16.01
C GLY A 60 -8.37 23.29 -14.70
N LYS A 61 -8.27 22.09 -14.12
CA LYS A 61 -7.50 21.81 -12.90
C LYS A 61 -6.38 20.80 -13.17
N HIS A 62 -5.44 20.70 -12.23
CA HIS A 62 -4.39 19.68 -12.24
C HIS A 62 -4.19 19.11 -10.83
N PRO A 63 -3.69 17.88 -10.69
CA PRO A 63 -3.27 17.36 -9.40
C PRO A 63 -2.24 18.30 -8.77
N ASP A 64 -2.36 18.52 -7.45
CA ASP A 64 -1.46 19.36 -6.68
C ASP A 64 -0.25 18.58 -6.12
N PHE A 65 -0.02 17.37 -6.64
CA PHE A 65 1.06 16.48 -6.26
C PHE A 65 1.74 15.89 -7.49
N LYS A 66 3.01 15.51 -7.33
CA LYS A 66 3.75 14.72 -8.31
C LYS A 66 3.55 13.23 -8.09
N VAL A 67 3.75 12.44 -9.14
CA VAL A 67 3.66 10.98 -9.07
C VAL A 67 4.56 10.38 -7.98
N GLU A 68 5.75 10.94 -7.74
CA GLU A 68 6.66 10.42 -6.70
C GLU A 68 6.12 10.66 -5.28
N GLN A 69 5.41 11.76 -5.07
CA GLN A 69 4.74 12.04 -3.79
C GLN A 69 3.58 11.07 -3.57
N PHE A 70 2.84 10.76 -4.64
CA PHE A 70 1.79 9.75 -4.62
C PHE A 70 2.33 8.35 -4.28
N ILE A 71 3.41 7.93 -4.96
CA ILE A 71 4.07 6.63 -4.71
C ILE A 71 4.56 6.55 -3.26
N THR A 72 5.15 7.63 -2.75
CA THR A 72 5.59 7.71 -1.35
C THR A 72 4.42 7.51 -0.39
N ALA A 73 3.32 8.24 -0.58
CA ALA A 73 2.12 8.11 0.23
C ALA A 73 1.49 6.71 0.13
N TYR A 74 1.47 6.14 -1.07
CA TYR A 74 1.00 4.78 -1.31
C TYR A 74 1.83 3.76 -0.54
N ASN A 75 3.17 3.86 -0.57
CA ASN A 75 4.03 2.90 0.11
C ASN A 75 3.83 2.92 1.64
N TYR A 76 3.70 4.10 2.26
CA TYR A 76 3.34 4.18 3.68
C TYR A 76 1.97 3.55 3.97
N ALA A 77 0.99 3.84 3.13
CA ALA A 77 -0.35 3.27 3.29
C ALA A 77 -0.32 1.75 3.13
N MET A 78 0.39 1.22 2.13
CA MET A 78 0.56 -0.21 1.87
C MET A 78 1.21 -0.91 3.05
N ILE A 79 2.26 -0.34 3.64
CA ILE A 79 2.88 -0.86 4.87
C ILE A 79 1.84 -0.97 5.99
N ASN A 80 1.03 0.07 6.19
CA ASN A 80 -0.03 0.05 7.19
C ASN A 80 -1.12 -1.00 6.88
N GLN A 81 -1.53 -1.17 5.61
CA GLN A 81 -2.51 -2.20 5.23
C GLN A 81 -1.93 -3.61 5.37
N ALA A 82 -0.64 -3.82 5.13
CA ALA A 82 0.00 -5.12 5.26
C ALA A 82 -0.04 -5.63 6.71
N ILE A 83 0.10 -4.73 7.69
CA ILE A 83 -0.06 -5.06 9.12
C ILE A 83 -1.48 -5.54 9.43
N MET A 84 -2.48 -5.11 8.67
CA MET A 84 -3.88 -5.53 8.85
C MET A 84 -4.19 -6.89 8.20
N LEU A 85 -3.38 -7.40 7.28
CA LEU A 85 -3.65 -8.66 6.58
C LEU A 85 -3.77 -9.88 7.53
N PRO A 86 -2.87 -10.08 8.53
CA PRO A 86 -3.04 -11.15 9.51
C PRO A 86 -4.33 -11.04 10.32
N ALA A 87 -4.80 -9.83 10.61
CA ALA A 87 -6.07 -9.64 11.31
C ALA A 87 -7.26 -10.09 10.44
N LEU A 88 -7.21 -9.92 9.12
CA LEU A 88 -8.26 -10.42 8.23
C LEU A 88 -8.34 -11.95 8.23
N LEU A 89 -7.22 -12.65 8.44
CA LEU A 89 -7.22 -14.12 8.53
C LEU A 89 -8.17 -14.60 9.63
N THR A 90 -8.20 -13.94 10.80
CA THR A 90 -9.08 -14.37 11.92
C THR A 90 -10.56 -14.12 11.65
N PHE A 91 -10.89 -13.11 10.84
CA PHE A 91 -12.28 -12.81 10.45
C PHE A 91 -12.80 -13.77 9.37
N PHE A 92 -11.94 -14.24 8.46
CA PHE A 92 -12.36 -15.04 7.31
C PHE A 92 -12.10 -16.55 7.47
N SER A 93 -11.42 -16.98 8.54
CA SER A 93 -11.01 -18.38 8.72
C SER A 93 -12.11 -19.33 9.16
N SER A 94 -13.29 -18.84 9.56
CA SER A 94 -14.36 -19.63 10.20
C SER A 94 -15.65 -19.72 9.38
N ASN A 95 -15.58 -19.72 8.04
CA ASN A 95 -16.78 -19.95 7.24
C ASN A 95 -17.11 -21.45 7.15
N HIS A 96 -18.11 -21.89 7.90
CA HIS A 96 -18.56 -23.29 7.98
C HIS A 96 -19.48 -23.72 6.82
N GLU A 97 -19.75 -22.86 5.84
CA GLU A 97 -20.66 -23.16 4.71
C GLU A 97 -20.01 -23.97 3.58
N VAL A 98 -18.70 -24.26 3.67
CA VAL A 98 -17.94 -25.00 2.65
C VAL A 98 -17.26 -26.24 3.22
N SER A 99 -16.84 -27.16 2.36
CA SER A 99 -16.07 -28.32 2.79
C SER A 99 -14.75 -27.91 3.46
N GLU A 100 -14.25 -28.77 4.34
CA GLU A 100 -12.98 -28.58 5.05
C GLU A 100 -11.82 -28.34 4.08
N GLU A 101 -11.73 -29.11 3.00
CA GLU A 101 -10.72 -28.95 1.95
C GLU A 101 -10.75 -27.55 1.30
N ILE A 102 -11.96 -27.03 1.01
CA ILE A 102 -12.10 -25.67 0.44
C ILE A 102 -11.68 -24.62 1.48
N GLN A 103 -12.02 -24.84 2.75
CA GLN A 103 -11.67 -23.91 3.83
C GLN A 103 -10.16 -23.89 4.09
N GLU A 104 -9.51 -25.05 4.07
CA GLU A 104 -8.04 -25.16 4.17
C GLU A 104 -7.35 -24.44 3.02
N ALA A 105 -7.79 -24.65 1.77
CA ALA A 105 -7.23 -23.97 0.61
C ALA A 105 -7.39 -22.43 0.69
N ARG A 106 -8.54 -21.94 1.15
CA ARG A 106 -8.78 -20.50 1.38
C ARG A 106 -7.86 -19.93 2.46
N ASN A 107 -7.74 -20.62 3.58
CA ASN A 107 -6.86 -20.22 4.68
C ASN A 107 -5.40 -20.20 4.22
N ALA A 108 -4.94 -21.22 3.50
CA ALA A 108 -3.60 -21.26 2.93
C ALA A 108 -3.33 -20.05 2.02
N LYS A 109 -4.30 -19.68 1.18
CA LYS A 109 -4.21 -18.48 0.33
C LYS A 109 -4.13 -17.18 1.14
N LEU A 110 -4.95 -17.04 2.18
CA LEU A 110 -4.93 -15.85 3.06
C LEU A 110 -3.62 -15.74 3.86
N VAL A 111 -3.09 -16.87 4.34
CA VAL A 111 -1.78 -16.94 5.01
C VAL A 111 -0.67 -16.54 4.05
N LEU A 112 -0.66 -17.08 2.83
CA LEU A 112 0.33 -16.72 1.82
C LEU A 112 0.26 -15.22 1.49
N ARG A 113 -0.95 -14.67 1.28
CA ARG A 113 -1.14 -13.24 1.03
C ARG A 113 -0.61 -12.38 2.18
N SER A 114 -0.90 -12.77 3.43
CA SER A 114 -0.41 -12.07 4.62
C SER A 114 1.11 -12.08 4.70
N LYS A 115 1.72 -13.25 4.50
CA LYS A 115 3.18 -13.42 4.51
C LYS A 115 3.84 -12.53 3.45
N LEU A 116 3.42 -12.66 2.19
CA LEU A 116 4.03 -11.92 1.09
C LEU A 116 3.76 -10.42 1.19
N GLY A 117 2.59 -10.01 1.69
CA GLY A 117 2.28 -8.61 1.95
C GLY A 117 3.17 -7.98 3.02
N LEU A 118 3.45 -8.71 4.10
CA LEU A 118 4.40 -8.27 5.13
C LEU A 118 5.84 -8.21 4.60
N GLU A 119 6.28 -9.19 3.81
CA GLU A 119 7.61 -9.15 3.16
C GLU A 119 7.75 -7.94 2.23
N ASP A 120 6.72 -7.63 1.44
CA ASP A 120 6.69 -6.44 0.58
C ASP A 120 6.74 -5.15 1.41
N ALA A 121 6.00 -5.09 2.52
CA ALA A 121 6.00 -3.94 3.41
C ALA A 121 7.38 -3.72 4.05
N VAL A 122 8.06 -4.80 4.48
CA VAL A 122 9.44 -4.72 4.97
C VAL A 122 10.34 -4.14 3.89
N LYS A 123 10.36 -4.72 2.68
CA LYS A 123 11.18 -4.22 1.55
C LYS A 123 10.96 -2.74 1.26
N LYS A 124 9.70 -2.30 1.25
CA LYS A 124 9.34 -0.89 1.04
C LYS A 124 9.84 -0.01 2.20
N LEU A 125 9.73 -0.49 3.44
CA LEU A 125 10.27 0.20 4.61
C LEU A 125 11.80 0.34 4.54
N GLU A 126 12.53 -0.72 4.14
CA GLU A 126 14.00 -0.68 3.98
C GLU A 126 14.40 0.34 2.91
N ALA A 127 13.68 0.37 1.79
CA ALA A 127 13.94 1.32 0.71
C ALA A 127 13.66 2.77 1.10
N MET A 128 12.65 3.01 1.94
CA MET A 128 12.24 4.37 2.35
C MET A 128 13.02 4.90 3.55
N HIS A 129 13.37 4.01 4.48
CA HIS A 129 14.06 4.34 5.73
C HIS A 129 15.15 3.31 6.03
N PRO A 130 16.24 3.29 5.24
CA PRO A 130 17.35 2.37 5.47
C PRO A 130 17.95 2.55 6.88
N ASP A 131 17.90 3.78 7.42
CA ASP A 131 18.40 4.11 8.75
C ASP A 131 17.59 3.51 9.91
N TRP A 132 16.38 3.00 9.65
CA TRP A 132 15.52 2.40 10.68
C TRP A 132 15.81 0.92 10.91
N ILE A 133 16.55 0.30 9.99
CA ILE A 133 16.88 -1.11 10.07
C ILE A 133 18.24 -1.19 10.73
N PRO A 134 18.33 -1.84 11.91
CA PRO A 134 19.63 -2.08 12.50
C PRO A 134 20.47 -2.81 11.45
N THR A 135 21.60 -2.23 11.05
CA THR A 135 22.65 -2.98 10.37
C THR A 135 23.04 -4.07 11.35
N THR A 136 22.52 -5.28 11.12
CA THR A 136 22.96 -6.44 11.87
C THR A 136 24.44 -6.57 11.52
N GLY A 137 25.29 -6.16 12.45
CA GLY A 137 26.69 -6.55 12.44
C GLY A 137 26.68 -8.07 12.54
N ALA A 138 26.89 -8.72 11.39
CA ALA A 138 27.28 -10.10 11.30
C ALA A 138 28.71 -10.28 11.83
#